data_AF-A0A222G5A9-F1
#
_entry.id   AF-A0A222G5A9-F1
#
_cell.length_a   1.000
_cell.length_b   1.000
_cell.length_c   1.000
_cell.angle_alpha   90.00
_cell.angle_beta   90.00
_cell.angle_gamma   90.00
#
_symmetry.space_group_name_H-M   'P 1'
#
loop_
_entity.id
_entity.type
_entity.pdbx_description
1 polymer ?
#
loop_
_entity_poly.entity_id
_entity_poly.type
_entity_poly.pdbx_seq_one_letter_code
_entity_poly.pdbx_strand_id
1 'polypeptide(L)'
;MSQENEQSHNPLHGLKLDTLLNELVTHYGFDILAEYTRINCFKSNPSMASSLKFLRKTEWAREKLERFYLYDFKNLPEAGEDEFEIPPRQRVIPLHIKPKKPKVLVRGEAIIPLSKDSFKETHRSKPEYKKEHKKAYKPEHKRESNHAKSSDKSSYDNTERSSNHSSKNTSNDSSSENKPFDPYADAPR
;
A
#
# COMPACT_ATOMS: atom_id res chain seq x y z
N MET A 1 -13.06 -36.11 -23.56
CA MET A 1 -13.13 -34.75 -24.16
C MET A 1 -11.79 -34.10 -23.91
N SER A 2 -11.17 -33.51 -24.93
CA SER A 2 -9.72 -33.25 -24.92
C SER A 2 -9.39 -31.83 -24.48
N GLN A 3 -8.97 -31.65 -23.22
CA GLN A 3 -8.59 -30.34 -22.66
C GLN A 3 -7.16 -29.88 -23.04
N GLU A 4 -6.39 -30.71 -23.75
CA GLU A 4 -4.92 -30.59 -23.89
C GLU A 4 -4.40 -29.45 -24.78
N ASN A 5 -5.25 -28.58 -25.33
CA ASN A 5 -4.81 -27.48 -26.22
C ASN A 5 -5.34 -26.08 -25.87
N GLU A 6 -6.25 -25.93 -24.91
CA GLU A 6 -6.86 -24.61 -24.62
C GLU A 6 -5.83 -23.61 -24.04
N GLN A 7 -4.85 -24.09 -23.27
CA GLN A 7 -3.73 -23.28 -22.76
C GLN A 7 -2.66 -22.96 -23.82
N SER A 8 -2.66 -23.62 -24.99
CA SER A 8 -1.69 -23.41 -26.07
C SER A 8 -1.74 -21.97 -26.64
N HIS A 9 -2.89 -21.31 -26.50
CA HIS A 9 -3.12 -19.94 -26.97
C HIS A 9 -2.68 -18.84 -25.98
N ASN A 10 -2.26 -19.22 -24.77
CA ASN A 10 -1.70 -18.28 -23.81
C ASN A 10 -0.27 -17.88 -24.23
N PRO A 11 0.06 -16.60 -24.47
CA PRO A 11 1.37 -16.20 -24.94
C PRO A 11 2.49 -16.40 -23.91
N LEU A 12 2.17 -16.76 -22.66
CA LEU A 12 3.15 -17.19 -21.64
C LEU A 12 3.51 -18.68 -21.77
N HIS A 13 2.78 -19.47 -22.56
CA HIS A 13 3.04 -20.90 -22.74
C HIS A 13 4.40 -21.11 -23.42
N GLY A 14 5.27 -21.90 -22.79
CA GLY A 14 6.67 -22.08 -23.23
C GLY A 14 7.61 -20.88 -23.01
N LEU A 15 7.12 -19.66 -22.71
CA LEU A 15 8.00 -18.50 -22.50
C LEU A 15 8.81 -18.62 -21.21
N LYS A 16 10.12 -18.57 -21.37
CA LYS A 16 11.10 -18.49 -20.28
C LYS A 16 11.01 -17.12 -19.60
N LEU A 17 11.07 -17.13 -18.26
CA LEU A 17 11.07 -15.92 -17.42
C LEU A 17 12.22 -14.95 -17.75
N ASP A 18 13.33 -15.47 -18.27
CA ASP A 18 14.50 -14.72 -18.76
C ASP A 18 14.12 -13.85 -19.99
N THR A 19 13.59 -14.48 -21.04
CA THR A 19 13.07 -13.82 -22.25
C THR A 19 11.97 -12.80 -21.92
N LEU A 20 11.02 -13.19 -21.05
CA LEU A 20 9.92 -12.32 -20.62
C LEU A 20 10.43 -11.05 -19.93
N LEU A 21 11.35 -11.18 -18.97
CA LEU A 21 11.92 -10.02 -18.28
C LEU A 21 12.75 -9.16 -19.24
N ASN A 22 13.52 -9.79 -20.15
CA ASN A 22 14.32 -9.06 -21.13
C ASN A 22 13.44 -8.21 -22.07
N GLU A 23 12.34 -8.77 -22.61
CA GLU A 23 11.37 -8.01 -23.41
C GLU A 23 10.81 -6.79 -22.65
N LEU A 24 10.37 -6.99 -21.40
CA LEU A 24 9.83 -5.92 -20.57
C LEU A 24 10.87 -4.83 -20.25
N VAL A 25 12.11 -5.21 -19.93
CA VAL A 25 13.20 -4.27 -19.63
C VAL A 25 13.65 -3.52 -20.89
N THR A 26 13.68 -4.17 -22.06
CA THR A 26 13.99 -3.51 -23.35
C THR A 26 12.92 -2.48 -23.74
N HIS A 27 11.64 -2.72 -23.45
CA HIS A 27 10.56 -1.81 -23.82
C HIS A 27 10.23 -0.71 -22.80
N TYR A 28 10.40 -0.96 -21.50
CA TYR A 28 10.00 -0.02 -20.43
C TYR A 28 11.15 0.42 -19.50
N GLY A 29 12.25 -0.33 -19.44
CA GLY A 29 13.30 -0.13 -18.44
C GLY A 29 12.86 -0.46 -17.00
N PHE A 30 13.82 -0.50 -16.08
CA PHE A 30 13.56 -0.90 -14.69
C PHE A 30 12.70 0.09 -13.91
N ASP A 31 12.80 1.40 -14.19
CA ASP A 31 12.11 2.43 -13.42
C ASP A 31 10.58 2.38 -13.58
N ILE A 32 10.10 2.29 -14.83
CA ILE A 32 8.66 2.15 -15.12
C ILE A 32 8.14 0.82 -14.56
N LEU A 33 8.91 -0.27 -14.71
CA LEU A 33 8.55 -1.55 -14.10
C LEU A 33 8.47 -1.45 -12.57
N ALA A 34 9.38 -0.73 -11.92
CA ALA A 34 9.35 -0.52 -10.47
C ALA A 34 8.10 0.25 -10.01
N GLU A 35 7.69 1.28 -10.75
CA GLU A 35 6.51 2.10 -10.41
C GLU A 35 5.18 1.35 -10.63
N TYR A 36 4.97 0.79 -11.82
CA TYR A 36 3.70 0.11 -12.16
C TYR A 36 3.55 -1.23 -11.44
N THR A 37 4.59 -2.07 -11.39
CA THR A 37 4.50 -3.36 -10.67
C THR A 37 4.65 -3.21 -9.16
N ARG A 38 5.26 -2.11 -8.67
CA ARG A 38 5.60 -1.89 -7.25
C ARG A 38 6.49 -2.99 -6.64
N ILE A 39 7.26 -3.70 -7.47
CA ILE A 39 8.18 -4.77 -7.05
C ILE A 39 9.55 -4.15 -6.67
N ASN A 40 9.92 -4.24 -5.40
CA ASN A 40 11.08 -3.53 -4.87
C ASN A 40 12.45 -3.99 -5.41
N CYS A 41 12.56 -5.17 -6.06
CA CYS A 41 13.83 -5.61 -6.66
C CYS A 41 14.28 -4.67 -7.78
N PHE A 42 13.34 -4.18 -8.61
CA PHE A 42 13.63 -3.23 -9.70
C PHE A 42 14.04 -1.85 -9.18
N LYS A 43 13.53 -1.42 -8.01
CA LYS A 43 13.91 -0.15 -7.38
C LYS A 43 15.26 -0.21 -6.65
N SER A 44 15.54 -1.33 -5.97
CA SER A 44 16.70 -1.44 -5.08
C SER A 44 17.96 -1.99 -5.76
N ASN A 45 17.82 -2.94 -6.68
CA ASN A 45 18.94 -3.62 -7.34
C ASN A 45 18.57 -3.95 -8.81
N PRO A 46 18.40 -2.93 -9.68
CA PRO A 46 18.05 -3.12 -11.09
C PRO A 46 19.18 -3.82 -11.88
N SER A 47 19.10 -5.14 -11.97
CA SER A 47 19.91 -5.94 -12.90
C SER A 47 19.13 -7.18 -13.33
N MET A 48 19.49 -7.73 -14.50
CA MET A 48 18.83 -8.94 -15.01
C MET A 48 19.03 -10.14 -14.07
N ALA A 49 20.27 -10.35 -13.59
CA ALA A 49 20.62 -11.47 -12.73
C ALA A 49 19.97 -11.39 -11.33
N SER A 50 19.95 -10.21 -10.69
CA SER A 50 19.28 -10.01 -9.39
C SER A 50 17.77 -10.23 -9.52
N SER A 51 17.15 -9.65 -10.55
CA SER A 51 15.72 -9.74 -10.81
C SER A 51 15.28 -11.18 -11.08
N LEU A 52 15.98 -11.93 -11.93
CA LEU A 52 15.67 -13.33 -12.20
C LEU A 52 15.87 -14.21 -10.95
N LYS A 53 16.90 -13.97 -10.15
CA LYS A 53 17.13 -14.69 -8.88
C LYS A 53 16.03 -14.41 -7.85
N PHE A 54 15.43 -13.21 -7.88
CA PHE A 54 14.28 -12.84 -7.06
C PHE A 54 12.97 -13.48 -7.57
N LEU A 55 12.63 -13.30 -8.85
CA LEU A 55 11.38 -13.79 -9.46
C LEU A 55 11.28 -15.34 -9.46
N ARG A 56 12.42 -16.05 -9.46
CA ARG A 56 12.46 -17.52 -9.25
C ARG A 56 12.16 -17.95 -7.80
N LYS A 57 12.33 -17.06 -6.82
CA LYS A 57 12.03 -17.32 -5.39
C LYS A 57 10.69 -16.77 -4.92
N THR A 58 10.15 -15.77 -5.61
CA THR A 58 9.00 -14.99 -5.16
C THR A 58 7.85 -15.12 -6.15
N GLU A 59 7.03 -16.15 -5.97
CA GLU A 59 5.96 -16.55 -6.92
C GLU A 59 4.98 -15.43 -7.22
N TRP A 60 4.44 -14.75 -6.18
CA TRP A 60 3.51 -13.63 -6.36
C TRP A 60 4.10 -12.49 -7.21
N ALA A 61 5.42 -12.27 -7.17
CA ALA A 61 6.09 -11.25 -7.95
C ALA A 61 6.29 -11.68 -9.41
N ARG A 62 6.49 -12.99 -9.64
CA ARG A 62 6.51 -13.59 -10.98
C ARG A 62 5.13 -13.50 -11.63
N GLU A 63 4.08 -13.93 -10.92
CA GLU A 63 2.70 -13.77 -11.38
C GLU A 63 2.37 -12.32 -11.69
N LYS A 64 2.75 -11.38 -10.82
CA LYS A 64 2.46 -9.95 -11.04
C LYS A 64 3.16 -9.41 -12.29
N LEU A 65 4.39 -9.84 -12.56
CA LEU A 65 5.12 -9.53 -13.80
C LEU A 65 4.45 -10.16 -15.03
N GLU A 66 3.89 -11.36 -14.88
CA GLU A 66 3.19 -12.08 -15.96
C GLU A 66 1.80 -11.48 -16.25
N ARG A 67 1.07 -11.00 -15.24
CA ARG A 67 -0.16 -10.19 -15.41
C ARG A 67 0.14 -8.89 -16.20
N PHE A 68 1.21 -8.17 -15.81
CA PHE A 68 1.69 -7.00 -16.53
C PHE A 68 2.11 -7.31 -17.98
N TYR A 69 2.76 -8.47 -18.22
CA TYR A 69 3.11 -8.92 -19.57
C TYR A 69 1.86 -9.16 -20.44
N LEU A 70 0.78 -9.73 -19.89
CA LEU A 70 -0.47 -9.94 -20.62
C LEU A 70 -1.21 -8.62 -20.92
N TYR A 71 -1.42 -7.77 -19.92
CA TYR A 71 -2.37 -6.64 -20.01
C TYR A 71 -1.73 -5.31 -20.40
N ASP A 72 -0.49 -5.02 -19.99
CA ASP A 72 0.21 -3.81 -20.42
C ASP A 72 1.06 -4.08 -21.68
N PHE A 73 1.86 -5.15 -21.69
CA PHE A 73 2.79 -5.40 -22.80
C PHE A 73 2.16 -6.11 -24.02
N LYS A 74 1.30 -7.12 -23.83
CA LYS A 74 0.52 -7.72 -24.92
C LYS A 74 -0.84 -7.07 -25.13
N ASN A 75 -1.26 -6.16 -24.25
CA ASN A 75 -2.46 -5.32 -24.43
C ASN A 75 -3.71 -6.16 -24.80
N LEU A 76 -3.84 -7.26 -24.07
CA LEU A 76 -5.00 -8.15 -24.03
C LEU A 76 -6.07 -7.53 -23.11
N PRO A 77 -7.36 -7.84 -23.30
CA PRO A 77 -8.38 -7.50 -22.31
C PRO A 77 -8.04 -8.13 -20.95
N GLU A 78 -8.36 -7.42 -19.87
CA GLU A 78 -8.18 -7.94 -18.52
C GLU A 78 -9.10 -9.13 -18.25
N ALA A 79 -8.62 -10.08 -17.44
CA ALA A 79 -9.37 -11.29 -17.07
C ALA A 79 -10.54 -10.95 -16.15
N GLY A 80 -11.58 -11.79 -16.14
CA GLY A 80 -12.70 -11.66 -15.20
C GLY A 80 -12.26 -11.92 -13.75
N GLU A 81 -13.08 -11.52 -12.77
CA GLU A 81 -12.82 -11.74 -11.34
C GLU A 81 -12.59 -13.23 -11.04
N ASP A 82 -13.43 -14.11 -11.58
CA ASP A 82 -13.31 -15.58 -11.44
C ASP A 82 -12.00 -16.15 -12.01
N GLU A 83 -11.47 -15.50 -13.06
CA GLU A 83 -10.18 -15.84 -13.67
C GLU A 83 -8.99 -15.19 -12.93
N PHE A 84 -9.23 -14.17 -12.10
CA PHE A 84 -8.18 -13.41 -11.42
C PHE A 84 -7.47 -14.26 -10.35
N GLU A 85 -8.19 -15.19 -9.71
CA GLU A 85 -7.62 -16.18 -8.78
C GLU A 85 -6.69 -17.17 -9.50
N ILE A 86 -6.98 -17.51 -10.77
CA ILE A 86 -6.19 -18.45 -11.57
C ILE A 86 -4.82 -17.81 -11.92
N PRO A 87 -3.68 -18.51 -11.72
CA PRO A 87 -2.37 -18.02 -12.11
C PRO A 87 -2.26 -17.70 -13.61
N PRO A 88 -1.50 -16.65 -14.03
CA PRO A 88 -1.51 -16.14 -15.41
C PRO A 88 -1.17 -17.17 -16.49
N ARG A 89 -0.32 -18.16 -16.17
CA ARG A 89 0.07 -19.25 -17.09
C ARG A 89 -0.99 -20.34 -17.25
N GLN A 90 -1.94 -20.44 -16.33
CA GLN A 90 -3.00 -21.45 -16.34
C GLN A 90 -4.29 -20.95 -17.00
N ARG A 91 -4.42 -19.63 -17.22
CA ARG A 91 -5.56 -19.03 -17.92
C ARG A 91 -5.64 -19.48 -19.37
N VAL A 92 -6.83 -19.86 -19.80
CA VAL A 92 -7.20 -20.06 -21.20
C VAL A 92 -7.48 -18.68 -21.82
N ILE A 93 -6.98 -18.42 -23.03
CA ILE A 93 -7.27 -17.17 -23.75
C ILE A 93 -8.08 -17.51 -25.00
N PRO A 94 -9.29 -16.95 -25.17
CA PRO A 94 -10.16 -17.25 -26.32
C PRO A 94 -9.50 -17.00 -27.68
N LEU A 95 -9.68 -17.93 -28.62
CA LEU A 95 -9.03 -17.97 -29.96
C LEU A 95 -9.17 -16.68 -30.78
N HIS A 96 -10.23 -15.90 -30.56
CA HIS A 96 -10.52 -14.66 -31.28
C HIS A 96 -9.75 -13.45 -30.71
N ILE A 97 -9.18 -13.56 -29.51
CA ILE A 97 -8.45 -12.48 -28.83
C ILE A 97 -6.96 -12.59 -29.19
N LYS A 98 -6.44 -11.56 -29.85
CA LYS A 98 -5.04 -11.49 -30.29
C LYS A 98 -4.28 -10.40 -29.54
N PRO A 99 -2.99 -10.60 -29.21
CA PRO A 99 -2.16 -9.58 -28.59
C PRO A 99 -2.01 -8.38 -29.51
N LYS A 100 -2.02 -7.17 -28.93
CA LYS A 100 -1.86 -5.89 -29.63
C LYS A 100 -0.46 -5.33 -29.40
N LYS A 101 -0.21 -4.10 -29.87
CA LYS A 101 1.02 -3.37 -29.55
C LYS A 101 1.08 -3.05 -28.04
N PRO A 102 2.28 -3.03 -27.44
CA PRO A 102 2.48 -2.63 -26.05
C PRO A 102 1.84 -1.28 -25.73
N LYS A 103 1.21 -1.19 -24.57
CA LYS A 103 0.68 0.04 -23.99
C LYS A 103 1.84 0.98 -23.69
N VAL A 104 1.71 2.25 -24.09
CA VAL A 104 2.68 3.29 -23.71
C VAL A 104 2.45 3.60 -22.23
N LEU A 105 3.52 3.59 -21.44
CA LEU A 105 3.52 3.87 -20.01
C LEU A 105 4.52 4.99 -19.74
N VAL A 106 4.19 5.88 -18.79
CA VAL A 106 4.97 7.09 -18.50
C VAL A 106 5.36 7.08 -17.02
N ARG A 107 6.60 7.45 -16.72
CA ARG A 107 7.10 7.55 -15.36
C ARG A 107 6.28 8.57 -14.56
N GLY A 108 5.81 8.19 -13.38
CA GLY A 108 4.96 9.01 -12.51
C GLY A 108 3.46 8.90 -12.74
N GLU A 109 2.99 8.31 -13.85
CA GLU A 109 1.55 8.12 -14.12
C GLU A 109 0.97 6.81 -13.53
N ALA A 110 1.80 6.02 -12.84
CA ALA A 110 1.38 4.76 -12.22
C ALA A 110 0.36 4.99 -11.09
N ILE A 111 -0.85 4.42 -11.23
CA ILE A 111 -1.93 4.57 -10.25
C ILE A 111 -1.47 4.11 -8.85
N ILE A 112 -1.46 5.04 -7.90
CA ILE A 112 -1.18 4.79 -6.49
C ILE A 112 -2.40 4.08 -5.87
N PRO A 113 -2.23 2.98 -5.12
CA PRO A 113 -3.36 2.31 -4.49
C PRO A 113 -3.88 3.20 -3.35
N LEU A 114 -5.19 3.45 -3.29
CA LEU A 114 -5.77 4.27 -2.23
C LEU A 114 -5.45 3.64 -0.86
N SER A 115 -5.00 4.47 0.08
CA SER A 115 -4.66 3.98 1.41
C SER A 115 -5.91 3.56 2.17
N LYS A 116 -5.77 2.56 3.05
CA LYS A 116 -6.90 2.07 3.87
C LYS A 116 -7.37 3.10 4.91
N ASP A 117 -6.65 4.20 5.08
CA ASP A 117 -7.01 5.32 5.95
C ASP A 117 -7.75 6.43 5.20
N SER A 118 -7.39 6.68 3.93
CA SER A 118 -8.13 7.58 3.03
C SER A 118 -9.61 7.19 2.88
N PHE A 119 -9.94 5.90 2.99
CA PHE A 119 -11.33 5.41 2.99
C PHE A 119 -12.09 5.64 4.31
N LYS A 120 -11.38 5.84 5.44
CA LYS A 120 -12.01 6.06 6.75
C LYS A 120 -12.44 7.51 6.95
N GLU A 121 -11.80 8.44 6.26
CA GLU A 121 -11.95 9.89 6.45
C GLU A 121 -13.37 10.36 6.09
N THR A 122 -13.96 9.82 5.01
CA THR A 122 -15.32 10.17 4.53
C THR A 122 -16.48 9.60 5.37
N HIS A 123 -16.22 8.66 6.28
CA HIS A 123 -17.26 7.92 7.02
C HIS A 123 -17.07 7.96 8.54
N ARG A 124 -16.26 8.89 9.08
CA ARG A 124 -15.90 8.95 10.52
C ARG A 124 -16.31 10.24 11.23
N SER A 125 -17.43 10.84 10.84
CA SER A 125 -18.19 11.80 11.65
C SER A 125 -18.81 11.10 12.88
N LYS A 126 -17.95 10.74 13.85
CA LYS A 126 -18.35 10.09 15.11
C LYS A 126 -19.04 11.13 16.02
N PRO A 127 -20.27 10.89 16.51
CA PRO A 127 -20.99 11.87 17.32
C PRO A 127 -20.25 12.13 18.65
N GLU A 128 -20.05 13.42 18.96
CA GLU A 128 -19.22 13.85 20.09
C GLU A 128 -20.02 13.86 21.40
N TYR A 129 -20.01 12.74 22.10
CA TYR A 129 -20.55 12.67 23.46
C TYR A 129 -19.58 13.31 24.46
N LYS A 130 -19.94 14.48 25.01
CA LYS A 130 -19.19 15.14 26.08
C LYS A 130 -19.18 14.24 27.32
N LYS A 131 -17.99 13.94 27.84
CA LYS A 131 -17.80 13.04 28.99
C LYS A 131 -17.49 13.85 30.24
N GLU A 132 -18.50 14.15 31.04
CA GLU A 132 -18.33 14.93 32.27
C GLU A 132 -17.51 14.17 33.32
N HIS A 133 -16.47 14.81 33.85
CA HIS A 133 -15.59 14.22 34.87
C HIS A 133 -16.17 14.43 36.28
N LYS A 134 -16.91 13.44 36.79
CA LYS A 134 -17.24 13.41 38.23
C LYS A 134 -15.98 13.16 39.07
N LYS A 135 -15.72 14.08 40.00
CA LYS A 135 -14.51 14.13 40.83
C LYS A 135 -14.55 13.05 41.91
N ALA A 136 -13.60 12.12 41.91
CA ALA A 136 -13.54 11.02 42.87
C ALA A 136 -13.02 11.48 44.24
N TYR A 137 -13.63 10.99 45.32
CA TYR A 137 -13.25 11.25 46.70
C TYR A 137 -12.19 10.24 47.19
N LYS A 138 -11.12 10.69 47.85
CA LYS A 138 -10.09 9.82 48.45
C LYS A 138 -10.35 9.60 49.94
N PRO A 139 -10.26 8.35 50.43
CA PRO A 139 -9.85 8.05 51.80
C PRO A 139 -8.33 7.75 51.85
N GLU A 140 -7.63 8.27 52.86
CA GLU A 140 -6.36 7.71 53.32
C GLU A 140 -6.61 6.70 54.44
N HIS A 141 -5.79 5.65 54.56
CA HIS A 141 -5.38 5.09 55.85
C HIS A 141 -4.06 4.29 55.71
N LYS A 142 -3.53 3.80 56.84
CA LYS A 142 -2.10 3.59 57.07
C LYS A 142 -1.55 2.18 56.71
N ARG A 143 -0.22 2.17 56.56
CA ARG A 143 0.83 1.14 56.82
C ARG A 143 0.43 -0.13 57.61
N GLU A 144 1.17 -1.24 57.63
CA GLU A 144 2.59 -1.55 57.29
C GLU A 144 2.62 -2.91 56.51
N SER A 145 3.67 -3.71 56.26
CA SER A 145 5.08 -3.76 56.72
C SER A 145 6.07 -4.13 55.58
N ASN A 146 6.63 -5.36 55.50
CA ASN A 146 7.80 -5.72 54.68
C ASN A 146 7.79 -7.17 54.13
N HIS A 147 8.34 -7.39 52.92
CA HIS A 147 9.14 -8.58 52.61
C HIS A 147 10.21 -8.26 51.56
N ALA A 148 11.42 -8.84 51.71
CA ALA A 148 12.53 -8.73 50.76
C ALA A 148 12.43 -9.86 49.68
N LYS A 149 13.30 -10.05 48.69
CA LYS A 149 14.77 -9.97 48.68
C LYS A 149 15.30 -10.28 47.26
N SER A 150 16.43 -9.64 46.86
CA SER A 150 17.34 -10.05 45.73
C SER A 150 16.74 -10.17 44.32
N SER A 151 17.47 -10.06 43.20
CA SER A 151 18.80 -9.49 42.85
C SER A 151 18.85 -9.48 41.29
N ASP A 152 19.79 -8.89 40.55
CA ASP A 152 21.11 -8.31 40.84
C ASP A 152 21.49 -7.32 39.71
N LYS A 153 22.41 -6.37 39.96
CA LYS A 153 23.21 -5.55 39.00
C LYS A 153 22.47 -4.75 37.89
N SER A 154 22.56 -3.41 37.75
CA SER A 154 23.73 -2.50 37.60
C SER A 154 24.45 -2.64 36.24
N SER A 155 24.89 -1.59 35.52
CA SER A 155 24.78 -0.13 35.69
C SER A 155 25.29 0.60 34.42
N TYR A 156 25.11 1.93 34.37
CA TYR A 156 25.78 2.93 33.52
C TYR A 156 25.30 3.11 32.06
N ASP A 157 25.30 4.32 31.47
CA ASP A 157 25.27 5.71 32.00
C ASP A 157 25.07 6.74 30.85
N ASN A 158 24.90 8.02 31.21
CA ASN A 158 24.98 9.25 30.41
C ASN A 158 23.75 9.55 29.52
N THR A 159 23.01 10.67 29.67
CA THR A 159 23.38 12.11 29.82
C THR A 159 23.87 12.73 28.48
N GLU A 160 23.56 13.97 28.09
CA GLU A 160 22.71 15.01 28.71
C GLU A 160 22.23 16.07 27.68
N ARG A 161 21.65 17.17 28.20
CA ARG A 161 21.54 18.53 27.60
C ARG A 161 20.33 18.75 26.67
N SER A 162 19.19 19.29 27.11
CA SER A 162 18.88 20.48 27.96
C SER A 162 18.97 21.83 27.25
N SER A 163 17.81 22.45 27.00
CA SER A 163 17.59 23.89 27.28
C SER A 163 16.09 24.27 27.22
N ASN A 164 15.53 24.72 28.35
CA ASN A 164 14.30 25.52 28.37
C ASN A 164 14.62 26.94 27.86
N HIS A 165 13.65 27.62 27.21
CA HIS A 165 13.37 29.07 27.28
C HIS A 165 11.94 29.23 26.72
N SER A 166 10.89 29.60 27.46
CA SER A 166 10.61 30.81 28.26
C SER A 166 9.69 31.78 27.51
N SER A 167 8.45 31.88 28.03
CA SER A 167 7.61 33.08 28.10
C SER A 167 7.27 33.87 26.82
N LYS A 168 5.97 33.89 26.47
CA LYS A 168 5.08 35.03 26.78
C LYS A 168 3.61 34.75 26.42
N ASN A 169 2.70 35.26 27.25
CA ASN A 169 1.30 35.42 26.89
C ASN A 169 1.13 36.74 26.12
N THR A 170 0.43 36.70 24.98
CA THR A 170 -0.30 37.86 24.45
C THR A 170 -1.65 37.38 23.92
N SER A 171 -2.71 37.68 24.66
CA SER A 171 -4.08 37.60 24.17
C SER A 171 -4.30 38.63 23.06
N ASN A 172 -5.02 38.26 22.01
CA ASN A 172 -5.82 39.21 21.23
C ASN A 172 -7.06 38.51 20.67
N ASP A 173 -8.18 39.24 20.70
CA ASP A 173 -9.46 38.83 20.11
C ASP A 173 -9.45 39.06 18.59
N SER A 174 -10.21 38.24 17.86
CA SER A 174 -10.54 38.40 16.43
C SER A 174 -11.71 37.49 16.08
N SER A 175 -12.86 37.75 16.69
CA SER A 175 -14.11 37.04 16.42
C SER A 175 -14.62 37.30 14.99
N SER A 176 -14.60 36.28 14.13
CA SER A 176 -15.42 36.21 12.91
C SER A 176 -15.78 34.74 12.60
N GLU A 177 -17.00 34.51 12.12
CA GLU A 177 -17.68 33.22 12.30
C GLU A 177 -17.61 32.33 11.06
N ASN A 178 -16.88 31.20 11.15
CA ASN A 178 -17.05 30.07 10.23
C ASN A 178 -18.39 29.37 10.53
N LYS A 179 -19.50 29.94 10.07
CA LYS A 179 -20.82 29.31 10.16
C LYS A 179 -20.91 28.08 9.25
N PRO A 180 -21.50 26.96 9.70
CA PRO A 180 -21.72 25.81 8.84
C PRO A 180 -22.70 26.17 7.71
N PHE A 181 -22.46 25.62 6.52
CA PHE A 181 -23.29 25.83 5.35
C PHE A 181 -24.66 25.16 5.53
N ASP A 182 -25.73 25.96 5.58
CA ASP A 182 -27.12 25.50 5.58
C ASP A 182 -27.68 25.54 4.13
N PRO A 183 -27.96 24.38 3.50
CA PRO A 183 -28.43 24.32 2.13
C PRO A 183 -29.89 24.77 1.92
N TYR A 184 -30.63 25.11 2.99
CA TYR A 184 -32.05 25.52 2.91
C TYR A 184 -32.29 27.01 3.22
N ALA A 185 -31.24 27.81 3.41
CA ALA A 185 -31.35 29.22 3.78
C ALA A 185 -32.15 30.08 2.77
N ASP A 186 -32.04 29.79 1.47
CA ASP A 186 -32.69 30.53 0.36
C ASP A 186 -33.99 29.90 -0.15
N ALA A 187 -34.59 28.96 0.59
CA ALA A 187 -35.84 28.31 0.17
C ALA A 187 -37.05 29.28 0.24
N PRO A 188 -37.80 29.48 -0.85
CA PRO A 188 -38.99 30.33 -0.83
C PRO A 188 -40.12 29.72 0.02
N ARG A 189 -40.90 30.59 0.67
CA ARG A 189 -42.11 30.26 1.44
C ARG A 189 -43.38 30.50 0.64
#